data_AF-G7Z9D5-F1
#
_entry.id   AF-G7Z9D5-F1
#
_cell.length_a   1.000
_cell.length_b   1.000
_cell.length_c   1.000
_cell.angle_alpha   90.00
_cell.angle_beta   90.00
_cell.angle_gamma   90.00
#
_symmetry.space_group_name_H-M   'P 1'
#
loop_
_entity.id
_entity.type
_entity.pdbx_description
1 polymer ?
#
loop_
_entity_poly.entity_id
_entity_poly.type
_entity_poly.pdbx_seq_one_letter_code
_entity_poly.pdbx_strand_id
1 'polypeptide(L)'
;MGAKLGIINLYWLVGTVWIGSFMGDQVWFWLGRRWGNRALARFPSAEVHASRVLRWLEKYGVAFILVFRFLYGVRNIASVAIGTSRMPWSRFLFWNFIAAGIWAWSFAGAGYLFGEAAAAIGEDGPKILVLSALAIGALWIAIKSILWVRRRALAATNPAE
;
A
#
# COMPACT_ATOMS: atom_id res chain seq x y z
N MET A 1 3.55 -1.87 -23.67
CA MET A 1 3.22 -1.18 -24.94
C MET A 1 3.75 0.25 -25.00
N GLY A 2 3.36 1.18 -24.10
CA GLY A 2 3.82 2.59 -24.14
C GLY A 2 5.33 2.85 -23.95
N ALA A 3 6.03 2.04 -23.15
CA ALA A 3 7.49 2.15 -22.98
C ALA A 3 8.30 1.63 -24.19
N LYS A 4 7.76 0.64 -24.92
CA LYS A 4 8.35 0.12 -26.17
C LYS A 4 8.03 1.01 -27.39
N LEU A 5 6.92 1.73 -27.35
CA LEU A 5 6.52 2.69 -28.38
C LEU A 5 7.26 4.05 -28.26
N GLY A 6 8.13 4.23 -27.27
CA GLY A 6 8.86 5.48 -27.04
C GLY A 6 8.00 6.64 -26.50
N ILE A 7 6.73 6.41 -26.22
CA ILE A 7 5.76 7.43 -25.79
C ILE A 7 5.96 7.79 -24.31
N ILE A 8 6.38 6.82 -23.49
CA ILE A 8 6.62 7.02 -22.06
C ILE A 8 7.99 6.42 -21.72
N ASN A 9 8.97 7.29 -21.46
CA ASN A 9 10.26 6.87 -20.94
C ASN A 9 10.08 6.34 -19.51
N LEU A 10 10.42 5.07 -19.29
CA LEU A 10 10.26 4.38 -18.01
C LEU A 10 10.96 5.12 -16.86
N TYR A 11 12.12 5.72 -17.10
CA TYR A 11 12.85 6.48 -16.09
C TYR A 11 12.11 7.75 -15.68
N TRP A 12 11.52 8.47 -16.64
CA TRP A 12 10.69 9.65 -16.36
C TRP A 12 9.39 9.26 -15.63
N LEU A 13 8.77 8.15 -16.00
CA LEU A 13 7.60 7.62 -15.31
C LEU A 13 7.93 7.27 -13.85
N VAL A 14 8.98 6.47 -13.63
CA VAL A 14 9.41 6.08 -12.29
C VAL A 14 9.80 7.32 -11.47
N GLY A 15 10.56 8.25 -12.05
CA GLY A 15 10.98 9.48 -11.39
C GLY A 15 9.81 10.35 -10.93
N THR A 16 8.84 10.59 -11.79
CA THR A 16 7.65 11.40 -11.47
C THR A 16 6.76 10.73 -10.41
N VAL A 17 6.52 9.41 -10.54
CA VAL A 17 5.76 8.63 -9.55
C VAL A 17 6.48 8.62 -8.20
N TRP A 18 7.80 8.42 -8.21
CA TRP A 18 8.61 8.40 -7.00
C TRP A 18 8.56 9.75 -6.27
N ILE A 19 8.87 10.84 -6.97
CA ILE A 19 8.91 12.19 -6.39
C ILE A 19 7.52 12.61 -5.92
N GLY A 20 6.47 12.41 -6.73
CA GLY A 20 5.10 12.77 -6.36
C GLY A 20 4.61 12.01 -5.13
N SER A 21 4.86 10.69 -5.08
CA SER A 21 4.52 9.84 -3.94
C SER A 21 5.27 10.25 -2.68
N PHE A 22 6.58 10.53 -2.81
CA PHE A 22 7.41 11.01 -1.71
C PHE A 22 6.89 12.34 -1.16
N MET A 23 6.68 13.34 -2.02
CA MET A 23 6.20 14.67 -1.62
C MET A 23 4.82 14.60 -0.94
N GLY A 24 3.91 13.78 -1.47
CA GLY A 24 2.60 13.56 -0.85
C GLY A 24 2.70 13.07 0.59
N ASP A 25 3.60 12.13 0.87
CA ASP A 25 3.79 11.66 2.25
C ASP A 25 4.46 12.67 3.16
N GLN A 26 5.33 13.53 2.64
CA GLN A 26 5.85 14.64 3.42
C GLN A 26 4.73 15.59 3.85
N VAL A 27 3.76 15.86 2.96
CA VAL A 27 2.57 16.65 3.30
C VAL A 27 1.77 15.94 4.39
N TRP A 28 1.45 14.66 4.23
CA TRP A 28 0.69 13.90 5.24
C TRP A 28 1.39 13.82 6.59
N PHE A 29 2.71 13.61 6.60
CA PHE A 29 3.51 13.62 7.82
C PHE A 29 3.44 14.98 8.51
N TRP A 30 3.56 16.07 7.75
CA TRP A 30 3.52 17.41 8.32
C TRP A 30 2.13 17.78 8.84
N LEU A 31 1.07 17.40 8.11
CA LEU A 31 -0.31 17.50 8.59
C LEU A 31 -0.52 16.72 9.88
N GLY A 32 0.02 15.50 9.96
CA GLY A 32 0.00 14.69 11.18
C GLY A 32 0.73 15.33 12.34
N ARG A 33 1.91 15.91 12.09
CA ARG A 33 2.69 16.60 13.13
C ARG A 33 1.97 17.82 13.71
N ARG A 34 1.32 18.62 12.86
CA ARG A 34 0.69 19.88 13.29
C ARG A 34 -0.73 19.69 13.81
N TRP A 35 -1.50 18.80 13.20
CA TRP A 35 -2.94 18.66 13.45
C TRP A 35 -3.40 17.23 13.75
N GLY A 36 -2.51 16.23 13.65
CA GLY A 36 -2.88 14.81 13.69
C GLY A 36 -3.65 14.40 14.95
N ASN A 37 -3.24 14.85 16.15
CA ASN A 37 -3.96 14.49 17.38
C ASN A 37 -5.41 15.03 17.39
N ARG A 38 -5.64 16.25 16.87
CA ARG A 38 -6.99 16.83 16.78
C ARG A 38 -7.81 16.21 15.66
N ALA A 39 -7.17 15.89 14.52
CA ALA A 39 -7.83 15.28 13.38
C ALA A 39 -8.23 13.82 13.67
N LEU A 40 -7.32 13.04 14.26
CA LEU A 40 -7.58 11.63 14.59
C LEU A 40 -8.67 11.50 15.66
N ALA A 41 -8.68 12.36 16.68
CA ALA A 41 -9.72 12.36 17.70
C ALA A 41 -11.14 12.65 17.17
N ARG A 42 -11.27 13.26 15.97
CA ARG A 42 -12.57 13.47 15.31
C ARG A 42 -13.05 12.24 14.53
N PHE A 43 -12.17 11.27 14.27
CA PHE A 43 -12.46 10.09 13.47
C PHE A 43 -12.04 8.82 14.22
N PRO A 44 -12.93 8.21 15.03
CA PRO A 44 -12.59 7.06 15.87
C PRO A 44 -11.99 5.88 15.10
N SER A 45 -12.44 5.65 13.86
CA SER A 45 -11.88 4.61 13.00
C SER A 45 -10.42 4.92 12.63
N ALA A 46 -10.10 6.17 12.30
CA ALA A 46 -8.73 6.59 11.97
C ALA A 46 -7.81 6.52 13.19
N GLU A 47 -8.32 6.85 14.39
CA GLU A 47 -7.59 6.75 15.65
C GLU A 47 -7.17 5.30 15.96
N VAL A 48 -8.08 4.33 15.78
CA VAL A 48 -7.76 2.90 15.97
C VAL A 48 -6.64 2.47 15.02
N HIS A 49 -6.69 2.87 13.74
CA HIS A 49 -5.64 2.57 12.77
C HIS A 49 -4.33 3.27 13.12
N ALA A 50 -4.37 4.54 13.51
CA ALA A 50 -3.21 5.31 13.92
C ALA A 50 -2.51 4.69 15.15
N SER A 51 -3.28 4.24 16.14
CA SER A 51 -2.73 3.54 17.32
C SER A 51 -2.01 2.25 16.91
N ARG A 52 -2.55 1.50 15.94
CA ARG A 52 -1.94 0.28 15.43
C ARG A 52 -0.66 0.57 14.65
N VAL A 53 -0.66 1.63 13.83
CA VAL A 53 0.54 2.13 13.14
C VAL A 53 1.62 2.50 14.17
N LEU A 54 1.28 3.25 15.21
CA LEU A 54 2.25 3.66 16.24
C LEU A 54 2.86 2.46 16.95
N ARG A 55 2.07 1.45 17.31
CA ARG A 55 2.59 0.19 17.87
C ARG A 55 3.54 -0.54 16.91
N TRP A 56 3.22 -0.56 15.61
CA TRP A 56 4.12 -1.15 14.62
C TRP A 56 5.38 -0.31 14.40
N LEU A 57 5.28 1.01 14.45
CA LEU A 57 6.42 1.91 14.39
C LEU A 57 7.34 1.71 15.60
N GLU A 58 6.79 1.53 16.80
CA GLU A 58 7.58 1.22 18.01
C GLU A 58 8.26 -0.14 17.90
N LYS A 59 7.54 -1.16 17.41
CA LYS A 59 8.05 -2.54 17.31
C LYS A 59 9.09 -2.73 16.21
N TYR A 60 8.87 -2.15 15.03
CA TYR A 60 9.66 -2.41 13.82
C TYR A 60 10.48 -1.20 13.36
N GLY A 61 10.22 -0.01 13.91
CA GLY A 61 10.99 1.21 13.62
C GLY A 61 11.02 1.55 12.14
N VAL A 62 12.24 1.73 11.62
CA VAL A 62 12.49 2.08 10.22
C VAL A 62 12.01 1.01 9.24
N ALA A 63 12.08 -0.27 9.62
CA ALA A 63 11.63 -1.35 8.73
C ALA A 63 10.15 -1.19 8.38
N PHE A 64 9.33 -0.70 9.32
CA PHE A 64 7.93 -0.39 9.05
C PHE A 64 7.77 0.73 8.01
N ILE A 65 8.64 1.76 8.03
CA ILE A 65 8.63 2.86 7.04
C ILE A 65 8.81 2.33 5.61
N LEU A 66 9.65 1.31 5.45
CA LEU A 66 9.88 0.68 4.15
C LEU A 66 8.67 -0.10 3.64
N VAL A 67 7.89 -0.71 4.55
CA VAL A 67 6.87 -1.70 4.20
C VAL A 67 5.45 -1.12 4.21
N PHE A 68 5.15 -0.07 4.98
CA PHE A 68 3.76 0.43 5.10
C PHE A 68 3.17 0.89 3.77
N ARG A 69 4.01 1.26 2.79
CA ARG A 69 3.56 1.70 1.47
C ARG A 69 2.86 0.60 0.67
N PHE A 70 3.12 -0.66 1.01
CA PHE A 70 2.48 -1.84 0.43
C PHE A 70 1.16 -2.20 1.15
N LEU A 71 0.91 -1.64 2.35
CA LEU A 71 -0.29 -1.87 3.13
C LEU A 71 -1.40 -0.88 2.72
N TYR A 72 -2.16 -1.25 1.68
CA TYR A 72 -3.35 -0.50 1.26
C TYR A 72 -4.35 -0.32 2.42
N GLY A 73 -4.95 0.86 2.51
CA GLY A 73 -5.84 1.26 3.61
C GLY A 73 -5.13 1.80 4.85
N VAL A 74 -3.93 1.29 5.17
CA VAL A 74 -3.11 1.80 6.29
C VAL A 74 -2.17 2.91 5.84
N ARG A 75 -1.69 2.87 4.59
CA ARG A 75 -0.66 3.76 4.07
C ARG A 75 -0.88 5.25 4.35
N ASN A 76 -2.07 5.77 4.03
CA ASN A 76 -2.34 7.21 4.17
C ASN A 76 -2.41 7.62 5.65
N ILE A 77 -2.98 6.76 6.51
CA ILE A 77 -3.03 6.98 7.96
C ILE A 77 -1.63 6.83 8.57
N ALA A 78 -0.78 5.97 7.99
CA ALA A 78 0.55 5.71 8.51
C ALA A 78 1.41 6.96 8.51
N SER A 79 1.51 7.67 7.38
CA SER A 79 2.29 8.92 7.29
C SER A 79 1.80 9.96 8.31
N VAL A 80 0.48 10.11 8.48
CA VAL A 80 -0.13 11.02 9.47
C VAL A 80 0.21 10.60 10.90
N ALA A 81 0.03 9.33 11.24
CA ALA A 81 0.29 8.80 12.58
C ALA A 81 1.79 8.80 12.93
N ILE A 82 2.67 8.53 11.98
CA ILE A 82 4.12 8.69 12.18
C ILE A 82 4.43 10.17 12.44
N GLY A 83 3.72 11.10 11.81
CA GLY A 83 3.81 12.54 12.07
C GLY A 83 3.46 12.94 13.52
N THR A 84 2.48 12.28 14.15
CA THR A 84 2.12 12.53 15.56
C THR A 84 3.11 11.91 16.55
N SER A 85 3.95 10.97 16.11
CA SER A 85 5.00 10.37 16.93
C SER A 85 6.15 11.35 17.23
N ARG A 86 7.10 10.94 18.07
CA ARG A 86 8.35 11.70 18.34
C ARG A 86 9.43 11.56 17.27
N MET A 87 9.14 10.90 16.14
CA MET A 87 10.15 10.65 15.11
C MET A 87 10.67 11.97 14.49
N PRO A 88 12.00 12.20 14.40
CA PRO A 88 12.55 13.36 13.71
C PRO A 88 12.16 13.40 12.24
N TRP A 89 11.87 14.59 11.72
CA TRP A 89 11.45 14.77 10.32
C TRP A 89 12.54 14.30 9.34
N SER A 90 13.81 14.58 9.61
CA SER A 90 14.94 14.15 8.77
C SER A 90 15.04 12.62 8.65
N ARG A 91 14.78 11.90 9.75
CA ARG A 91 14.77 10.44 9.76
C ARG A 91 13.62 9.91 8.91
N PHE A 92 12.42 10.46 9.06
CA PHE A 92 11.29 10.07 8.22
C PHE A 92 11.58 10.38 6.75
N LEU A 93 12.05 11.59 6.43
CA LEU A 93 12.38 12.05 5.08
C LEU A 93 13.30 11.05 4.35
N PHE A 94 14.43 10.70 4.96
CA PHE A 94 15.41 9.81 4.33
C PHE A 94 14.84 8.41 4.07
N TRP A 95 14.24 7.78 5.08
CA TRP A 95 13.72 6.42 4.94
C TRP A 95 12.47 6.36 4.07
N ASN A 96 11.63 7.40 4.10
CA ASN A 96 10.46 7.54 3.25
C ASN A 96 10.87 7.70 1.77
N PHE A 97 11.95 8.44 1.48
CA PHE A 97 12.49 8.57 0.14
C PHE A 97 12.92 7.21 -0.44
N ILE A 98 13.68 6.43 0.34
CA ILE A 98 14.10 5.07 -0.05
C ILE A 98 12.88 4.17 -0.24
N ALA A 99 11.94 4.18 0.71
CA ALA A 99 10.72 3.39 0.63
C ALA A 99 9.89 3.72 -0.62
N ALA A 100 9.76 5.01 -0.94
CA ALA A 100 9.05 5.48 -2.13
C ALA A 100 9.73 5.02 -3.41
N GLY A 101 11.06 4.98 -3.44
CA GLY A 101 11.83 4.50 -4.60
C GLY A 101 11.64 3.01 -4.82
N ILE A 102 11.82 2.20 -3.76
CA ILE A 102 11.59 0.74 -3.81
C ILE A 102 10.17 0.45 -4.29
N TRP A 103 9.18 1.16 -3.75
CA TRP A 103 7.78 1.02 -4.14
C TRP A 103 7.56 1.38 -5.62
N ALA A 104 8.06 2.54 -6.08
CA ALA A 104 7.90 2.99 -7.46
C ALA A 104 8.52 2.01 -8.46
N TRP A 105 9.74 1.53 -8.19
CA TRP A 105 10.40 0.52 -9.03
C TRP A 105 9.68 -0.82 -9.03
N SER A 106 9.16 -1.24 -7.88
CA SER A 106 8.42 -2.51 -7.78
C SER A 106 7.14 -2.47 -8.62
N PHE A 107 6.34 -1.42 -8.52
CA PHE A 107 5.09 -1.29 -9.29
C PHE A 107 5.34 -1.01 -10.77
N ALA A 108 6.32 -0.16 -11.12
CA ALA A 108 6.67 0.10 -12.51
C ALA A 108 7.27 -1.13 -13.19
N GLY A 109 8.15 -1.85 -12.50
CA GLY A 109 8.73 -3.11 -12.97
C GLY A 109 7.66 -4.19 -13.16
N ALA A 110 6.76 -4.36 -12.19
CA ALA A 110 5.64 -5.29 -12.32
C ALA A 110 4.73 -4.92 -13.51
N GLY A 111 4.40 -3.63 -13.69
CA GLY A 111 3.62 -3.16 -14.83
C GLY A 111 4.32 -3.35 -16.18
N TYR A 112 5.65 -3.18 -16.22
CA TYR A 112 6.46 -3.44 -17.41
C TYR A 112 6.41 -4.93 -17.79
N LEU A 113 6.70 -5.83 -16.85
CA LEU A 113 6.65 -7.28 -17.07
C LEU A 113 5.24 -7.76 -17.45
N PHE A 114 4.22 -7.22 -16.80
CA PHE A 114 2.83 -7.49 -17.17
C PHE A 114 2.54 -7.06 -18.60
N GLY A 115 3.02 -5.87 -19.00
CA GLY A 115 2.87 -5.38 -20.36
C GLY A 115 3.61 -6.21 -21.41
N GLU A 116 4.76 -6.80 -21.06
CA GLU A 116 5.49 -7.75 -21.91
C GLU A 116 4.74 -9.08 -22.04
N ALA A 117 4.28 -9.64 -20.92
CA ALA A 117 3.48 -10.86 -20.91
C ALA A 117 2.18 -10.69 -21.71
N ALA A 118 1.52 -9.53 -21.57
CA ALA A 118 0.33 -9.19 -22.33
C ALA A 118 0.61 -9.15 -23.83
N ALA A 119 1.70 -8.48 -24.23
CA ALA A 119 2.08 -8.38 -25.64
C ALA A 119 2.41 -9.75 -26.26
N ALA A 120 2.94 -10.69 -25.48
CA ALA A 120 3.24 -12.04 -25.94
C ALA A 120 1.98 -12.89 -26.23
N ILE A 121 0.83 -12.55 -25.64
CA ILE A 121 -0.45 -13.26 -25.82
C ILE A 121 -1.23 -12.76 -27.05
N GLY A 122 -0.82 -11.63 -27.64
CA GLY A 122 -1.50 -11.00 -28.78
C GLY A 122 -2.37 -9.80 -28.37
N GLU A 123 -3.20 -9.30 -29.28
CA GLU A 123 -3.99 -8.07 -29.07
C GLU A 123 -4.97 -8.17 -27.88
N ASP A 124 -5.53 -9.35 -27.64
CA ASP A 124 -6.40 -9.62 -26.49
C ASP A 124 -5.63 -9.89 -25.19
N GLY A 125 -4.30 -9.96 -25.24
CA GLY A 125 -3.46 -10.31 -24.09
C GLY A 125 -3.68 -9.46 -22.84
N PRO A 126 -3.76 -8.11 -22.92
CA PRO A 126 -4.09 -7.29 -21.76
C PRO A 126 -5.47 -7.64 -21.16
N LYS A 127 -6.47 -7.86 -22.01
CA LYS A 127 -7.83 -8.21 -21.58
C LYS A 127 -7.87 -9.58 -20.92
N ILE A 128 -7.21 -10.57 -21.51
CA ILE A 128 -7.09 -11.93 -20.97
C ILE A 128 -6.42 -11.88 -19.61
N LEU A 129 -5.26 -11.22 -19.48
CA LEU A 129 -4.55 -11.16 -18.21
C LEU A 129 -5.33 -10.42 -17.11
N VAL A 130 -6.02 -9.34 -17.45
CA VAL A 130 -6.89 -8.62 -16.49
C VAL A 130 -8.06 -9.50 -16.06
N LEU A 131 -8.75 -10.16 -17.00
CA LEU A 131 -9.87 -11.06 -16.67
C LEU A 131 -9.40 -12.26 -15.82
N SER A 132 -8.24 -12.84 -16.14
CA SER A 132 -7.63 -13.90 -15.33
C SER A 132 -7.28 -13.41 -13.92
N ALA A 133 -6.66 -12.23 -13.79
CA ALA A 133 -6.35 -11.65 -12.49
C ALA A 133 -7.61 -11.37 -11.65
N LEU A 134 -8.67 -10.84 -12.28
CA LEU A 134 -9.96 -10.62 -11.63
C LEU A 134 -10.63 -11.93 -11.22
N ALA A 135 -10.60 -12.95 -12.08
CA ALA A 135 -11.15 -14.27 -11.77
C ALA A 135 -10.43 -14.93 -10.58
N ILE A 136 -9.09 -14.87 -10.57
CA ILE A 136 -8.27 -15.38 -9.46
C ILE A 136 -8.57 -14.59 -8.17
N GLY A 137 -8.65 -13.26 -8.25
CA GLY A 137 -9.00 -12.41 -7.12
C GLY A 137 -10.39 -12.72 -6.55
N ALA A 138 -11.39 -12.86 -7.42
CA ALA A 138 -12.75 -13.22 -7.04
C ALA A 138 -12.83 -14.61 -6.41
N LEU A 139 -12.13 -15.60 -6.97
CA LEU A 139 -12.04 -16.95 -6.42
C LEU A 139 -11.39 -16.93 -5.03
N TRP A 140 -10.30 -16.19 -4.86
CA TRP A 140 -9.61 -16.07 -3.56
C TRP A 140 -10.51 -15.44 -2.49
N ILE A 141 -11.24 -14.38 -2.85
CA ILE A 141 -12.24 -13.75 -1.97
C ILE A 141 -13.35 -14.74 -1.63
N ALA A 142 -13.91 -15.46 -2.61
CA ALA A 142 -14.96 -16.44 -2.39
C ALA A 142 -14.49 -17.55 -1.42
N ILE A 143 -13.29 -18.10 -1.63
CA ILE A 143 -12.70 -19.11 -0.73
C ILE A 143 -12.55 -18.54 0.68
N LYS A 144 -12.00 -17.33 0.85
CA LYS A 144 -11.85 -16.69 2.16
C LYS A 144 -13.18 -16.47 2.86
N SER A 145 -14.20 -16.01 2.13
CA SER A 145 -15.55 -15.80 2.64
C SER A 145 -16.20 -17.11 3.07
N ILE A 146 -16.09 -18.18 2.26
CA ILE A 146 -16.60 -19.51 2.60
C ILE A 146 -15.88 -20.06 3.83
N LEU A 147 -14.55 -19.96 3.89
CA LEU A 147 -13.77 -20.41 5.03
C LEU A 147 -14.09 -19.61 6.31
N TRP A 148 -14.37 -18.31 6.18
CA TRP A 148 -14.76 -17.46 7.30
C TRP A 148 -16.15 -17.80 7.83
N VAL A 149 -17.13 -18.01 6.94
CA VAL A 149 -18.48 -18.47 7.32
C VAL A 149 -18.42 -19.86 7.96
N ARG A 150 -17.64 -20.78 7.39
CA ARG A 150 -17.45 -22.13 7.96
C ARG A 150 -16.80 -22.10 9.34
N ARG A 151 -15.77 -21.28 9.54
CA ARG A 151 -15.14 -21.10 10.87
C ARG A 151 -16.11 -20.53 11.89
N ARG A 152 -16.97 -19.59 11.50
CA ARG A 152 -18.02 -19.04 12.37
C ARG A 152 -19.11 -20.07 12.69
N ALA A 153 -19.54 -20.86 11.71
CA ALA A 153 -20.52 -21.93 11.92
C ALA A 153 -19.99 -23.02 12.86
N LEU A 154 -18.73 -23.46 12.66
CA LEU A 154 -18.08 -24.46 13.53
C LEU A 154 -17.85 -23.95 14.96
N ALA A 155 -17.54 -22.65 15.11
CA ALA A 155 -17.41 -22.02 16.43
C ALA A 155 -18.76 -21.85 17.15
N ALA A 156 -19.89 -21.80 16.42
CA ALA A 156 -21.23 -21.74 16.99
C ALA A 156 -21.74 -23.13 17.43
N THR A 157 -21.26 -24.21 16.80
CA THR A 157 -21.65 -25.59 17.14
C THR A 157 -20.78 -26.25 18.21
N ASN A 158 -19.66 -25.63 18.60
CA ASN A 158 -18.78 -26.14 19.65
C ASN A 158 -18.64 -25.08 20.76
N PRO A 159 -19.71 -24.76 21.51
CA PRO A 159 -19.59 -23.95 22.71
C PRO A 159 -18.71 -24.74 23.69
N ALA A 160 -17.62 -24.12 24.15
CA ALA A 160 -16.63 -24.73 25.02
C ALA A 160 -17.28 -25.59 26.13
N GLU A 161 -16.92 -26.88 26.15
CA GLU A 161 -17.02 -27.72 27.35
C GLU A 161 -16.10 -27.19 28.45
#